data_AF-A0A818V890-F1
#
_entry.id   AF-A0A818V890-F1
#
_cell.length_a   1.000
_cell.length_b   1.000
_cell.length_c   1.000
_cell.angle_alpha   90.00
_cell.angle_beta   90.00
_cell.angle_gamma   90.00
#
_symmetry.space_group_name_H-M   'P 1'
#
loop_
_entity.id
_entity.type
_entity.pdbx_description
1 polymer ?
#
loop_
_entity_poly.entity_id
_entity_poly.type
_entity_poly.pdbx_seq_one_letter_code
_entity_poly.pdbx_strand_id
1 'polypeptide(L)'
;MLAESSMSDITFKKENTFCFDSESFRYLVALQSDVSFGYDEKTEYEHSWSTSVKESNRLIDYINIKLIVYRMENGWQSIKHAQFEISYMIRPILEAIRNILRNTILWNTTQSNQQIEQTSKPVSFNASRCRSCKGDPDEVGQFWILLTRSHEIQNNSSTCLCNLDQHVPIEYSLEYKCSNHTSTDFGKRMVDTLKCMYQASAIFSHFLIHTAFARKDDPFLTGFREMIAEETYLCTSKTPNDFNRLLLQELSDIENKYKQETQTMKSADARIDLPAIYELISIIGGICLVREQLVAVKKRHRMIIEQYEYEAQKI
;
A
#
# COMPACT_ATOMS: atom_id res chain seq x y z
N MET A 1 -11.40 14.59 15.72
CA MET A 1 -11.43 14.79 17.18
C MET A 1 -10.31 13.97 17.80
N LEU A 2 -9.19 14.62 18.14
CA LEU A 2 -8.22 14.14 19.15
C LEU A 2 -8.32 15.04 20.40
N ALA A 3 -9.49 15.62 20.61
CA ALA A 3 -9.74 16.52 21.72
C ALA A 3 -10.57 15.74 22.75
N GLU A 4 -10.08 15.73 23.98
CA GLU A 4 -10.80 15.49 25.25
C GLU A 4 -10.66 14.15 25.98
N SER A 5 -9.94 13.15 25.47
CA SER A 5 -9.65 11.95 26.30
C SER A 5 -8.18 11.53 26.25
N SER A 6 -7.34 12.15 27.09
CA SER A 6 -6.16 11.55 27.79
C SER A 6 -5.03 12.53 28.14
N MET A 7 -5.04 13.78 27.65
CA MET A 7 -3.92 14.70 27.97
C MET A 7 -3.87 15.17 29.43
N SER A 8 -4.89 14.87 30.25
CA SER A 8 -4.88 15.17 31.69
C SER A 8 -3.80 14.41 32.46
N ASP A 9 -3.29 13.30 31.92
CA ASP A 9 -2.35 12.42 32.63
C ASP A 9 -0.89 12.65 32.22
N ILE A 10 -0.62 13.40 31.15
CA ILE A 10 0.75 13.75 30.73
C ILE A 10 1.15 15.06 31.42
N THR A 11 1.69 14.94 32.63
CA THR A 11 2.14 16.11 33.40
C THR A 11 3.41 16.70 32.78
N PHE A 12 3.41 17.98 32.45
CA PHE A 12 4.60 18.69 31.99
C PHE A 12 5.56 18.96 33.17
N LYS A 13 6.75 18.38 33.12
CA LYS A 13 7.78 18.43 34.16
C LYS A 13 9.16 18.65 33.54
N LYS A 14 10.11 19.16 34.33
CA LYS A 14 11.49 19.35 33.86
C LYS A 14 12.13 18.06 33.32
N GLU A 15 11.80 16.92 33.91
CA GLU A 15 12.32 15.60 33.53
C GLU A 15 11.81 15.09 32.17
N ASN A 16 10.65 15.55 31.69
CA ASN A 16 10.06 15.15 30.41
C ASN A 16 9.96 16.32 29.42
N THR A 17 10.70 17.40 29.69
CA THR A 17 10.86 18.56 28.81
C THR A 17 12.28 18.55 28.27
N PHE A 18 12.45 18.73 26.97
CA PHE A 18 13.75 18.76 26.29
C PHE A 18 13.76 19.94 25.33
N CYS A 19 14.81 20.76 25.41
CA CYS A 19 14.90 21.98 24.60
C CYS A 19 16.01 21.81 23.56
N PHE A 20 15.63 21.76 22.29
CA PHE A 20 16.58 21.67 21.19
C PHE A 20 16.77 23.05 20.59
N ASP A 21 18.00 23.50 20.56
CA ASP A 21 18.35 24.73 19.84
C ASP A 21 18.71 24.39 18.38
N SER A 22 18.08 25.10 17.45
CA SER A 22 18.25 24.90 16.01
C SER A 22 19.47 25.62 15.43
N GLU A 23 20.11 26.52 16.18
CA GLU A 23 21.20 27.35 15.66
C GLU A 23 22.43 26.54 15.23
N SER A 24 22.71 25.43 15.90
CA SER A 24 23.78 24.52 15.49
C SER A 24 23.55 23.86 14.11
N PHE A 25 22.30 23.52 13.75
CA PHE A 25 21.97 23.02 12.41
C PHE A 25 22.11 24.10 11.34
N ARG A 26 21.67 25.33 11.67
CA ARG A 26 21.79 26.48 10.77
C ARG A 26 23.26 26.82 10.49
N TYR A 27 24.10 26.75 11.52
CA TYR A 27 25.55 26.93 11.38
C TYR A 27 26.17 25.94 10.40
N LEU A 28 25.82 24.64 10.51
CA LEU A 28 26.32 23.61 9.58
C LEU A 28 25.90 23.87 8.13
N VAL A 29 24.64 24.27 7.90
CA VAL A 29 24.14 24.61 6.56
C VAL A 29 24.84 25.85 6.00
N ALA A 30 25.09 26.85 6.84
CA ALA A 30 25.77 28.07 6.44
C ALA A 30 27.25 27.84 6.11
N LEU A 31 27.95 26.97 6.86
CA LEU A 31 29.30 26.53 6.51
C LEU A 31 29.35 25.79 5.17
N GLN A 32 28.35 24.95 4.86
CA GLN A 32 28.23 24.29 3.55
C GLN A 32 27.97 25.27 2.39
N SER A 33 27.52 26.48 2.72
CA SER A 33 27.26 27.56 1.76
C SER A 33 28.39 28.61 1.74
N ASP A 34 29.58 28.25 2.23
CA ASP A 34 30.78 29.10 2.31
C ASP A 34 30.56 30.42 3.09
N VAL A 35 29.62 30.45 4.02
CA VAL A 35 29.39 31.61 4.91
C VAL A 35 30.44 31.60 6.01
N SER A 36 31.18 32.71 6.13
CA SER A 36 32.18 32.90 7.17
C SER A 36 31.59 33.55 8.42
N PHE A 37 31.95 33.01 9.60
CA PHE A 37 31.50 33.49 10.90
C PHE A 37 32.67 34.03 11.73
N GLY A 38 32.37 35.05 12.54
CA GLY A 38 33.29 35.58 13.55
C GLY A 38 33.55 34.59 14.69
N TYR A 39 34.55 34.88 15.52
CA TYR A 39 34.90 34.03 16.66
C TYR A 39 33.75 33.90 17.67
N ASP A 40 33.07 35.01 17.97
CA ASP A 40 32.00 35.04 18.96
C ASP A 40 30.78 34.22 18.49
N GLU A 41 30.40 34.36 17.21
CA GLU A 41 29.32 33.59 16.59
C GLU A 41 29.61 32.09 16.60
N LYS A 42 30.84 31.69 16.24
CA LYS A 42 31.26 30.28 16.30
C LYS A 42 31.13 29.70 17.71
N THR A 43 31.55 30.47 18.70
CA THR A 43 31.47 30.06 20.11
C THR A 43 30.00 29.87 20.54
N GLU A 44 29.11 30.74 20.09
CA GLU A 44 27.67 30.62 20.34
C GLU A 44 27.07 29.37 19.70
N TYR A 45 27.43 29.08 18.44
CA TYR A 45 26.98 27.86 17.76
C TYR A 45 27.54 26.57 18.38
N GLU A 46 28.79 26.57 18.85
CA GLU A 46 29.38 25.45 19.60
C GLU A 46 28.66 25.21 20.93
N HIS A 47 28.28 26.30 21.62
CA HIS A 47 27.49 26.21 22.86
C HIS A 47 26.08 25.67 22.60
N SER A 48 25.43 26.17 21.55
CA SER A 48 24.13 25.67 21.06
C SER A 48 24.18 24.18 20.74
N TRP A 49 25.20 23.74 19.99
CA TRP A 49 25.41 22.33 19.66
C TRP A 49 25.58 21.46 20.90
N SER A 50 26.45 21.88 21.81
CA SER A 50 26.72 21.14 23.06
C SER A 50 25.46 20.98 23.90
N THR A 51 24.61 22.02 23.93
CA THR A 51 23.31 21.99 24.59
C THR A 51 22.37 21.00 23.90
N SER A 52 22.19 21.09 22.59
CA SER A 52 21.33 20.18 21.83
C SER A 52 21.76 18.72 21.93
N VAL A 53 23.06 18.42 21.92
CA VAL A 53 23.59 17.07 22.15
C VAL A 53 23.24 16.57 23.55
N LYS A 54 23.44 17.40 24.58
CA LYS A 54 23.10 17.06 25.97
C LYS A 54 21.60 16.78 26.14
N GLU A 55 20.75 17.61 25.55
CA GLU A 55 19.29 17.46 25.62
C GLU A 55 18.81 16.23 24.83
N SER A 56 19.46 15.91 23.71
CA SER A 56 19.22 14.68 22.93
C SER A 56 19.55 13.44 23.73
N ASN A 57 20.72 13.41 24.38
CA ASN A 57 21.10 12.29 25.25
C ASN A 57 20.12 12.17 26.42
N ARG A 58 19.70 13.30 27.02
CA ARG A 58 18.70 13.27 28.10
C ARG A 58 17.35 12.72 27.62
N LEU A 59 16.94 13.04 26.40
CA LEU A 59 15.73 12.48 25.80
C LEU A 59 15.86 10.96 25.61
N ILE A 60 16.98 10.49 25.04
CA ILE A 60 17.24 9.07 24.84
C ILE A 60 17.24 8.32 26.18
N ASP A 61 17.94 8.85 27.19
CA ASP A 61 17.98 8.29 28.53
C ASP A 61 16.59 8.26 29.17
N TYR A 62 15.80 9.32 29.02
CA TYR A 62 14.43 9.36 29.51
C TYR A 62 13.57 8.28 28.84
N ILE A 63 13.67 8.11 27.52
CA ILE A 63 12.95 7.08 26.79
C ILE A 63 13.38 5.67 27.25
N ASN A 64 14.68 5.42 27.35
CA ASN A 64 15.21 4.08 27.62
C ASN A 64 15.09 3.65 29.09
N ILE A 65 15.19 4.60 30.02
CA ILE A 65 15.33 4.32 31.46
C ILE A 65 14.07 4.68 32.23
N LYS A 66 13.36 5.76 31.84
CA LYS A 66 12.25 6.30 32.63
C LYS A 66 10.88 5.92 32.07
N LEU A 67 10.76 5.71 30.76
CA LEU A 67 9.50 5.28 30.17
C LEU A 67 9.35 3.76 30.25
N ILE A 68 8.20 3.33 30.76
CA ILE A 68 7.78 1.93 30.64
C ILE A 68 7.32 1.75 29.20
N VAL A 69 7.80 0.69 28.54
CA VAL A 69 7.33 0.30 27.21
C VAL A 69 5.81 0.17 27.26
N TYR A 70 5.13 1.08 26.57
CA TYR A 70 3.69 1.05 26.46
C TYR A 70 3.30 -0.16 25.61
N ARG A 71 2.88 -1.24 26.28
CA ARG A 71 2.33 -2.44 25.61
C ARG A 71 0.84 -2.24 25.43
N MET A 72 0.44 -1.94 24.20
CA MET A 72 -0.97 -1.95 23.83
C MET A 72 -1.46 -3.40 23.85
N GLU A 73 -2.48 -3.71 24.67
CA GLU A 73 -3.02 -5.07 24.82
C GLU A 73 -3.47 -5.69 23.48
N ASN A 74 -3.86 -4.86 22.51
CA ASN A 74 -4.34 -5.28 21.18
C ASN A 74 -3.38 -4.92 20.02
N GLY A 75 -2.11 -4.62 20.32
CA GLY A 75 -1.13 -4.15 19.33
C GLY A 75 -1.33 -2.68 18.92
N TRP A 76 -0.54 -2.22 17.94
CA TRP A 76 -0.54 -0.83 17.46
C TRP A 76 -1.80 -0.54 16.61
N GLN A 77 -2.92 -0.31 17.29
CA GLN A 77 -4.19 0.01 16.65
C GLN A 77 -4.43 1.52 16.60
N SER A 78 -4.21 2.14 15.44
CA SER A 78 -4.52 3.55 15.20
C SER A 78 -5.16 3.72 13.83
N ILE A 79 -5.95 4.80 13.66
CA ILE A 79 -6.56 5.14 12.37
C ILE A 79 -5.48 5.21 11.28
N LYS A 80 -4.34 5.84 11.59
CA LYS A 80 -3.25 6.02 10.63
C LYS A 80 -2.62 4.69 10.24
N HIS A 81 -2.39 3.80 11.20
CA HIS A 81 -1.88 2.47 10.92
C HIS A 81 -2.86 1.65 10.07
N ALA A 82 -4.15 1.65 10.41
CA ALA A 82 -5.17 0.99 9.60
C ALA A 82 -5.23 1.54 8.15
N GLN A 83 -5.12 2.86 7.98
CA GLN A 83 -5.03 3.48 6.64
C GLN A 83 -3.82 2.99 5.85
N PHE A 84 -2.67 2.81 6.51
CA PHE A 84 -1.47 2.25 5.88
C PHE A 84 -1.65 0.78 5.48
N GLU A 85 -2.12 -0.06 6.40
CA GLU A 85 -2.38 -1.48 6.12
C GLU A 85 -3.37 -1.66 4.94
N ILE A 86 -4.48 -0.92 4.96
CA ILE A 86 -5.45 -0.94 3.85
C ILE A 86 -4.77 -0.46 2.56
N SER A 87 -3.97 0.60 2.61
CA SER A 87 -3.29 1.12 1.41
C SER A 87 -2.39 0.07 0.75
N TYR A 88 -1.70 -0.75 1.55
CA TYR A 88 -0.87 -1.85 1.06
C TYR A 88 -1.68 -3.05 0.57
N MET A 89 -2.95 -3.17 0.96
CA MET A 89 -3.84 -4.26 0.54
C MET A 89 -4.64 -3.94 -0.72
N ILE A 90 -4.76 -2.67 -1.15
CA ILE A 90 -5.59 -2.28 -2.31
C ILE A 90 -5.23 -3.09 -3.56
N ARG A 91 -3.96 -3.06 -3.98
CA ARG A 91 -3.51 -3.79 -5.17
C ARG A 91 -3.63 -5.31 -4.97
N PRO A 92 -3.17 -5.91 -3.84
CA PRO A 92 -3.38 -7.32 -3.57
C PRO A 92 -4.83 -7.80 -3.70
N ILE A 93 -5.79 -7.04 -3.16
CA ILE A 93 -7.22 -7.37 -3.23
C ILE A 93 -7.72 -7.31 -4.67
N LEU A 94 -7.39 -6.24 -5.41
CA LEU A 94 -7.86 -6.05 -6.78
C LEU A 94 -7.33 -7.14 -7.72
N GLU A 95 -6.05 -7.47 -7.63
CA GLU A 95 -5.46 -8.54 -8.45
C GLU A 95 -6.01 -9.92 -8.05
N ALA A 96 -6.26 -10.16 -6.76
CA ALA A 96 -6.92 -11.38 -6.30
C ALA A 96 -8.35 -11.50 -6.83
N ILE A 97 -9.13 -10.42 -6.82
CA ILE A 97 -10.46 -10.35 -7.45
C ILE A 97 -10.36 -10.73 -8.93
N ARG A 98 -9.44 -10.11 -9.67
CA ARG A 98 -9.25 -10.34 -11.10
C ARG A 98 -8.88 -11.80 -11.40
N ASN A 99 -7.98 -12.39 -10.60
CA ASN A 99 -7.59 -13.79 -10.77
C ASN A 99 -8.70 -14.78 -10.41
N ILE A 100 -9.49 -14.48 -9.37
CA ILE A 100 -10.67 -15.28 -9.01
C ILE A 100 -11.71 -15.26 -10.13
N LEU A 101 -11.94 -14.10 -10.77
CA LEU A 101 -12.83 -14.01 -11.92
C LEU A 101 -12.35 -14.85 -13.10
N ARG A 102 -11.06 -14.79 -13.46
CA ARG A 102 -10.47 -15.64 -14.51
C ARG A 102 -10.75 -17.12 -14.25
N ASN A 103 -10.52 -17.57 -13.01
CA ASN A 103 -10.73 -18.95 -12.62
C ASN A 103 -12.21 -19.35 -12.55
N THR A 104 -13.09 -18.43 -12.17
CA THR A 104 -14.54 -18.63 -12.20
C THR A 104 -15.05 -18.81 -13.63
N ILE A 105 -14.54 -18.00 -14.57
CA ILE A 105 -14.89 -18.10 -15.99
C ILE A 105 -14.39 -19.42 -16.60
N LEU A 106 -13.15 -19.84 -16.31
CA LEU A 106 -12.63 -21.13 -16.77
C LEU A 106 -13.51 -22.28 -16.28
N TRP A 107 -13.84 -22.28 -14.99
CA TRP A 107 -14.68 -23.30 -14.38
C TRP A 107 -16.05 -23.39 -15.05
N ASN A 108 -16.73 -22.25 -15.22
CA ASN A 108 -18.08 -22.20 -15.77
C ASN A 108 -18.14 -22.53 -17.28
N THR A 109 -17.12 -22.12 -18.04
CA THR A 109 -17.15 -22.21 -19.52
C THR A 109 -16.62 -23.55 -20.01
N THR A 110 -15.53 -24.04 -19.42
CA THR A 110 -14.82 -25.22 -19.95
C THR A 110 -15.19 -26.51 -19.22
N GLN A 111 -15.74 -26.41 -18.00
CA GLN A 111 -15.80 -27.53 -17.05
C GLN A 111 -14.45 -28.28 -16.91
N SER A 112 -13.35 -27.61 -17.30
CA SER A 112 -12.03 -28.19 -17.24
C SER A 112 -11.44 -27.94 -15.86
N ASN A 113 -10.50 -28.81 -15.52
CA ASN A 113 -9.71 -28.69 -14.31
C ASN A 113 -8.64 -27.59 -14.42
N GLN A 114 -8.66 -26.70 -15.42
CA GLN A 114 -7.64 -25.67 -15.56
C GLN A 114 -7.86 -24.50 -14.59
N GLN A 115 -6.76 -23.98 -14.05
CA GLN A 115 -6.73 -22.76 -13.26
C GLN A 115 -5.54 -21.88 -13.64
N ILE A 116 -5.73 -20.57 -13.54
CA ILE A 116 -4.67 -19.58 -13.58
C ILE A 116 -4.11 -19.41 -12.17
N GLU A 117 -2.90 -19.90 -11.97
CA GLU A 117 -2.07 -19.63 -10.80
C GLU A 117 -1.43 -18.27 -10.94
N GLN A 118 -1.48 -17.50 -9.86
CA GLN A 118 -0.83 -16.21 -9.73
C GLN A 118 0.25 -16.32 -8.66
N THR A 119 1.46 -15.88 -8.98
CA THR A 119 2.57 -15.80 -8.02
C THR A 119 3.13 -14.39 -7.97
N SER A 120 3.55 -13.94 -6.79
CA SER A 120 4.10 -12.61 -6.58
C SER A 120 5.58 -12.64 -6.22
N LYS A 121 6.39 -11.79 -6.87
CA LYS A 121 7.81 -11.62 -6.56
C LYS A 121 8.10 -10.18 -6.15
N PRO A 122 8.83 -9.93 -5.06
CA PRO A 122 9.23 -8.57 -4.70
C PRO A 122 10.14 -8.00 -5.80
N VAL A 123 9.97 -6.72 -6.10
CA VAL A 123 10.89 -6.01 -7.01
C VAL A 123 12.20 -5.67 -6.30
N SER A 124 13.32 -5.65 -7.02
CA SER A 124 14.65 -5.39 -6.44
C SER A 124 15.07 -3.92 -6.45
N PHE A 125 14.37 -3.06 -7.20
CA PHE A 125 14.69 -1.63 -7.36
C PHE A 125 13.46 -0.75 -7.11
N ASN A 126 13.60 0.57 -7.24
CA ASN A 126 12.49 1.53 -7.20
C ASN A 126 11.65 1.41 -8.47
N ALA A 127 10.88 0.33 -8.54
CA ALA A 127 10.02 0.03 -9.66
C ALA A 127 8.69 0.78 -9.54
N SER A 128 8.21 1.21 -10.70
CA SER A 128 6.91 1.84 -10.88
C SER A 128 6.21 1.24 -12.09
N ARG A 129 4.89 1.22 -12.07
CA ARG A 129 4.06 0.92 -13.23
C ARG A 129 3.64 2.24 -13.85
N CYS A 130 3.88 2.40 -15.15
CA CYS A 130 3.36 3.54 -15.91
C CYS A 130 1.93 3.22 -16.38
N ARG A 131 1.00 4.17 -16.19
CA ARG A 131 -0.41 4.03 -16.64
C ARG A 131 -0.56 4.04 -18.17
N SER A 132 0.38 4.68 -18.85
CA SER A 132 0.37 4.86 -20.31
C SER A 132 1.11 3.77 -21.05
N CYS A 133 2.25 3.29 -20.51
CA CYS A 133 2.97 2.19 -21.13
C CYS A 133 2.16 0.90 -21.02
N LYS A 134 1.82 0.30 -22.15
CA LYS A 134 1.25 -1.05 -22.19
C LYS A 134 2.39 -2.04 -22.32
N GLY A 135 2.35 -3.09 -21.50
CA GLY A 135 3.22 -4.26 -21.67
C GLY A 135 2.79 -5.09 -22.87
N ASP A 136 3.61 -6.06 -23.23
CA ASP A 136 3.21 -7.08 -24.19
C ASP A 136 2.25 -8.07 -23.50
N PRO A 137 1.07 -8.36 -24.07
CA PRO A 137 0.18 -9.34 -23.50
C PRO A 137 0.71 -10.77 -23.70
N ASP A 138 0.68 -11.56 -22.64
CA ASP A 138 1.03 -12.98 -22.65
C ASP A 138 -0.23 -13.85 -22.68
N GLU A 139 -0.18 -14.93 -23.44
CA GLU A 139 -1.25 -15.94 -23.44
C GLU A 139 -1.03 -16.90 -22.27
N VAL A 140 -2.00 -16.97 -21.36
CA VAL A 140 -1.98 -17.86 -20.20
C VAL A 140 -3.30 -18.62 -20.13
N GLY A 141 -3.25 -19.90 -20.50
CA GLY A 141 -4.46 -20.71 -20.65
C GLY A 141 -5.31 -20.18 -21.80
N GLN A 142 -6.51 -19.70 -21.49
CA GLN A 142 -7.44 -19.12 -22.48
C GLN A 142 -7.50 -17.58 -22.42
N PHE A 143 -6.66 -16.95 -21.60
CA PHE A 143 -6.64 -15.49 -21.43
C PHE A 143 -5.39 -14.88 -22.04
N TRP A 144 -5.54 -13.69 -22.60
CA TRP A 144 -4.45 -12.73 -22.71
C TRP A 144 -4.32 -11.99 -21.38
N ILE A 145 -3.12 -11.88 -20.84
CA ILE A 145 -2.84 -11.16 -19.59
C ILE A 145 -1.79 -10.09 -19.86
N LEU A 146 -2.12 -8.84 -19.50
CA LEU A 146 -1.18 -7.73 -19.58
C LEU A 146 -0.21 -7.78 -18.40
N LEU A 147 1.06 -8.12 -18.64
CA LEU A 147 2.07 -8.09 -17.59
C LEU A 147 2.44 -6.65 -17.22
N THR A 148 2.64 -6.42 -15.92
CA THR A 148 3.11 -5.11 -15.43
C THR A 148 4.54 -4.87 -15.90
N ARG A 149 4.73 -3.90 -16.80
CA ARG A 149 6.06 -3.41 -17.16
C ARG A 149 6.60 -2.51 -16.06
N SER A 150 7.65 -2.96 -15.40
CA SER A 150 8.36 -2.18 -14.38
C SER A 150 9.23 -1.12 -15.02
N HIS A 151 9.07 0.12 -14.58
CA HIS A 151 9.92 1.26 -14.89
C HIS A 151 10.73 1.64 -13.66
N GLU A 152 12.03 1.83 -13.84
CA GLU A 152 12.88 2.38 -12.80
C GLU A 152 12.83 3.91 -12.86
N ILE A 153 12.66 4.54 -11.70
CA ILE A 153 12.72 6.00 -11.57
C ILE A 153 14.01 6.36 -10.83
N GLN A 154 14.91 7.06 -11.52
CA GLN A 154 16.16 7.60 -10.95
C GLN A 154 16.29 9.08 -11.31
N ASN A 155 16.58 9.94 -10.33
CA ASN A 155 16.89 11.36 -10.53
C ASN A 155 15.87 12.12 -11.40
N ASN A 156 14.56 11.95 -11.14
CA ASN A 156 13.46 12.51 -11.94
C ASN A 156 13.45 12.10 -13.42
N SER A 157 14.18 11.06 -13.78
CA SER A 157 14.12 10.41 -15.09
C SER A 157 13.52 9.01 -14.94
N SER A 158 12.71 8.60 -15.93
CA SER A 158 12.12 7.27 -15.97
C SER A 158 12.66 6.52 -17.19
N THR A 159 12.61 5.19 -17.16
CA THR A 159 12.97 4.37 -18.34
C THR A 159 11.98 4.49 -19.50
N CYS A 160 10.95 5.34 -19.40
CA CYS A 160 10.06 5.70 -20.49
C CYS A 160 9.92 7.23 -20.65
N LEU A 161 9.30 7.64 -21.77
CA LEU A 161 9.07 9.05 -22.09
C LEU A 161 7.78 9.62 -21.46
N CYS A 162 7.09 8.85 -20.63
CA CYS A 162 5.86 9.30 -19.98
C CYS A 162 6.16 10.22 -18.80
N ASN A 163 5.21 11.11 -18.49
CA ASN A 163 5.32 12.01 -17.35
C ASN A 163 5.38 11.21 -16.03
N LEU A 164 6.12 11.72 -15.05
CA LEU A 164 6.31 11.06 -13.74
C LEU A 164 5.00 10.89 -12.96
N ASP A 165 4.02 11.77 -13.16
CA ASP A 165 2.67 11.67 -12.56
C ASP A 165 1.87 10.46 -13.05
N GLN A 166 2.28 9.83 -14.15
CA GLN A 166 1.69 8.61 -14.67
C GLN A 166 2.30 7.34 -14.07
N HIS A 167 3.30 7.48 -13.21
CA HIS A 167 4.01 6.36 -12.61
C HIS A 167 3.51 6.11 -11.18
N VAL A 168 3.06 4.89 -10.94
CA VAL A 168 2.62 4.43 -9.61
C VAL A 168 3.68 3.46 -9.08
N PRO A 169 4.27 3.69 -7.90
CA PRO A 169 5.20 2.75 -7.29
C PRO A 169 4.59 1.34 -7.20
N ILE A 170 5.41 0.31 -7.38
CA ILE A 170 5.02 -1.08 -7.21
C ILE A 170 6.01 -1.81 -6.32
N GLU A 171 5.50 -2.64 -5.42
CA GLU A 171 6.31 -3.38 -4.45
C GLU A 171 6.62 -4.81 -4.93
N TYR A 172 5.85 -5.31 -5.89
CA TYR A 172 5.97 -6.65 -6.44
C TYR A 172 5.52 -6.71 -7.89
N SER A 173 6.05 -7.70 -8.62
CA SER A 173 5.56 -8.15 -9.93
C SER A 173 4.71 -9.41 -9.77
N LEU A 174 3.80 -9.61 -10.72
CA LEU A 174 2.96 -10.80 -10.81
C LEU A 174 3.41 -11.66 -11.99
N GLU A 175 3.43 -12.96 -11.78
CA GLU A 175 3.64 -13.98 -12.80
C GLU A 175 2.46 -14.94 -12.80
N TYR A 176 2.08 -15.38 -13.99
CA TYR A 176 0.90 -16.21 -14.19
C TYR A 176 1.26 -17.51 -14.90
N LYS A 177 0.61 -18.60 -14.49
CA LYS A 177 0.77 -19.92 -15.11
C LYS A 177 -0.57 -20.62 -15.16
N CYS A 178 -0.82 -21.41 -16.20
CA CYS A 178 -1.98 -22.29 -16.25
C CYS A 178 -1.59 -23.66 -15.70
N SER A 179 -2.36 -24.19 -14.74
CA SER A 179 -2.15 -25.51 -14.14
C SER A 179 -3.46 -26.30 -14.05
N ASN A 180 -3.36 -27.59 -13.78
CA ASN A 180 -4.52 -28.45 -13.55
C ASN A 180 -4.81 -28.56 -12.04
N HIS A 181 -6.03 -28.25 -11.63
CA HIS A 181 -6.57 -28.36 -10.29
C HIS A 181 -7.34 -29.68 -10.11
N THR A 182 -7.32 -30.23 -8.90
CA THR A 182 -7.88 -31.57 -8.63
C THR A 182 -9.18 -31.58 -7.82
N SER A 183 -9.62 -30.43 -7.29
CA SER A 183 -10.78 -30.38 -6.39
C SER A 183 -12.07 -29.85 -7.04
N THR A 184 -13.17 -30.53 -6.73
CA THR A 184 -14.53 -30.30 -7.26
C THR A 184 -15.32 -29.21 -6.54
N ASP A 185 -14.89 -28.76 -5.35
CA ASP A 185 -15.53 -27.68 -4.55
C ASP A 185 -14.86 -26.31 -4.79
N PHE A 186 -14.26 -26.12 -5.95
CA PHE A 186 -13.45 -24.93 -6.23
C PHE A 186 -14.33 -23.71 -6.55
N GLY A 187 -15.38 -23.89 -7.36
CA GLY A 187 -16.24 -22.80 -7.84
C GLY A 187 -17.01 -22.06 -6.73
N LYS A 188 -17.65 -22.78 -5.79
CA LYS A 188 -18.47 -22.15 -4.74
C LYS A 188 -17.62 -21.27 -3.81
N ARG A 189 -16.46 -21.79 -3.38
CA ARG A 189 -15.52 -21.05 -2.53
C ARG A 189 -15.02 -19.77 -3.20
N MET A 190 -14.82 -19.77 -4.52
CA MET A 190 -14.42 -18.58 -5.27
C MET A 190 -15.48 -17.47 -5.25
N VAL A 191 -16.76 -17.80 -5.46
CA VAL A 191 -17.86 -16.83 -5.45
C VAL A 191 -18.01 -16.16 -4.08
N ASP A 192 -17.96 -16.96 -3.01
CA ASP A 192 -18.05 -16.43 -1.64
C ASP A 192 -16.84 -15.55 -1.29
N THR A 193 -15.64 -15.96 -1.72
CA THR A 193 -14.41 -15.18 -1.53
C THR A 193 -14.45 -13.86 -2.30
N LEU A 194 -14.93 -13.89 -3.55
CA LEU A 194 -15.10 -12.70 -4.39
C LEU A 194 -16.07 -11.71 -3.75
N LYS A 195 -17.20 -12.20 -3.23
CA LYS A 195 -18.17 -11.40 -2.51
C LYS A 195 -17.56 -10.72 -1.28
N CYS A 196 -16.88 -11.50 -0.45
CA CYS A 196 -16.17 -10.98 0.72
C CYS A 196 -15.20 -9.85 0.34
N MET A 197 -14.42 -10.01 -0.73
CA MET A 197 -13.43 -9.02 -1.14
C MET A 197 -14.03 -7.70 -1.62
N TYR A 198 -15.02 -7.68 -2.53
CA TYR A 198 -15.55 -6.40 -3.00
C TYR A 198 -16.36 -5.66 -1.91
N GLN A 199 -17.01 -6.40 -1.01
CA GLN A 199 -17.69 -5.80 0.15
C GLN A 199 -16.66 -5.19 1.11
N ALA A 200 -15.58 -5.92 1.39
CA ALA A 200 -14.48 -5.40 2.21
C ALA A 200 -13.81 -4.17 1.57
N SER A 201 -13.60 -4.17 0.25
CA SER A 201 -13.11 -3.01 -0.49
C SER A 201 -14.01 -1.78 -0.30
N ALA A 202 -15.32 -1.96 -0.28
CA ALA A 202 -16.27 -0.86 -0.10
C ALA A 202 -16.20 -0.30 1.34
N ILE A 203 -16.10 -1.19 2.34
CA ILE A 203 -15.92 -0.82 3.76
C ILE A 203 -14.60 -0.08 3.96
N PHE A 204 -13.51 -0.60 3.40
CA PHE A 204 -12.20 0.05 3.43
C PHE A 204 -12.20 1.41 2.74
N SER A 205 -12.85 1.54 1.57
CA SER A 205 -12.97 2.83 0.88
C SER A 205 -13.72 3.85 1.73
N HIS A 206 -14.86 3.46 2.31
CA HIS A 206 -15.63 4.31 3.23
C HIS A 206 -14.76 4.76 4.41
N PHE A 207 -14.02 3.84 5.04
CA PHE A 207 -13.08 4.16 6.11
C PHE A 207 -11.97 5.14 5.67
N LEU A 208 -11.37 4.95 4.49
CA LEU A 208 -10.31 5.82 3.98
C LEU A 208 -10.80 7.24 3.62
N ILE A 209 -12.06 7.38 3.19
CA ILE A 209 -12.65 8.66 2.78
C ILE A 209 -13.24 9.43 3.98
N HIS A 210 -13.78 8.75 4.98
CA HIS A 210 -14.54 9.40 6.06
C HIS A 210 -13.80 9.51 7.41
N THR A 211 -12.54 9.08 7.50
CA THR A 211 -11.70 9.28 8.69
C THR A 211 -10.86 10.57 8.61
N ALA A 212 -10.38 11.06 9.77
CA ALA A 212 -9.49 12.22 9.82
C ALA A 212 -8.29 11.99 8.88
N PHE A 213 -7.94 12.99 8.06
CA PHE A 213 -6.98 12.89 6.93
C PHE A 213 -7.50 12.11 5.70
N ALA A 214 -8.79 12.29 5.40
CA ALA A 214 -9.50 11.74 4.25
C ALA A 214 -8.75 11.88 2.92
N ARG A 215 -8.71 10.79 2.15
CA ARG A 215 -8.40 10.87 0.72
C ARG A 215 -9.59 11.49 -0.02
N LYS A 216 -9.30 12.34 -1.00
CA LYS A 216 -10.34 12.89 -1.89
C LYS A 216 -10.88 11.84 -2.87
N ASP A 217 -10.05 10.86 -3.20
CA ASP A 217 -10.33 9.88 -4.24
C ASP A 217 -10.50 8.48 -3.64
N ASP A 218 -11.39 7.70 -4.27
CA ASP A 218 -11.62 6.29 -3.97
C ASP A 218 -10.57 5.42 -4.69
N PRO A 219 -9.61 4.83 -3.97
CA PRO A 219 -8.53 4.09 -4.61
C PRO A 219 -8.97 2.73 -5.15
N PHE A 220 -10.01 2.11 -4.56
CA PHE A 220 -10.53 0.83 -5.06
C PHE A 220 -11.30 1.05 -6.36
N LEU A 221 -12.15 2.08 -6.43
CA LEU A 221 -12.84 2.45 -7.66
C LEU A 221 -11.86 2.82 -8.78
N THR A 222 -10.79 3.55 -8.44
CA THR A 222 -9.71 3.85 -9.39
C THR A 222 -9.08 2.56 -9.91
N GLY A 223 -8.77 1.61 -9.03
CA GLY A 223 -8.22 0.32 -9.40
C GLY A 223 -9.15 -0.52 -10.29
N PHE A 224 -10.45 -0.58 -9.99
CA PHE A 224 -11.43 -1.27 -10.84
C PHE A 224 -11.54 -0.66 -12.25
N ARG A 225 -11.39 0.67 -12.38
CA ARG A 225 -11.39 1.33 -13.68
C ARG A 225 -10.11 1.02 -14.48
N GLU A 226 -8.96 0.92 -13.81
CA GLU A 226 -7.68 0.55 -14.43
C GLU A 226 -7.70 -0.90 -14.97
N MET A 227 -7.92 -1.90 -14.10
CA MET A 227 -9.00 -2.86 -14.28
C MET A 227 -9.59 -3.10 -15.69
N ILE A 228 -10.76 -2.49 -15.83
CA ILE A 228 -11.63 -2.53 -17.00
C ILE A 228 -10.92 -1.94 -18.23
N ALA A 229 -10.15 -0.86 -18.08
CA ALA A 229 -9.44 -0.23 -19.19
C ALA A 229 -8.35 -1.15 -19.78
N GLU A 230 -7.61 -1.87 -18.95
CA GLU A 230 -6.62 -2.87 -19.40
C GLU A 230 -7.29 -4.04 -20.13
N GLU A 231 -8.38 -4.60 -19.60
CA GLU A 231 -9.11 -5.69 -20.27
C GLU A 231 -9.79 -5.23 -21.56
N THR A 232 -10.26 -3.97 -21.62
CA THR A 232 -10.77 -3.35 -22.85
C THR A 232 -9.68 -3.27 -23.92
N TYR A 233 -8.46 -2.86 -23.53
CA TYR A 233 -7.31 -2.85 -24.44
C TYR A 233 -7.00 -4.26 -24.97
N LEU A 234 -7.02 -5.29 -24.11
CA LEU A 234 -6.80 -6.68 -24.55
C LEU A 234 -7.90 -7.16 -25.52
N CYS A 235 -9.17 -6.83 -25.24
CA CYS A 235 -10.31 -7.19 -26.08
C CYS A 235 -10.29 -6.51 -27.48
N THR A 236 -9.56 -5.40 -27.63
CA THR A 236 -9.43 -4.69 -28.91
C THR A 236 -8.15 -5.06 -29.66
N SER A 237 -7.08 -5.45 -28.96
CA SER A 237 -5.75 -5.63 -29.54
C SER A 237 -5.36 -7.09 -29.85
N LYS A 238 -6.06 -8.07 -29.27
CA LYS A 238 -5.75 -9.51 -29.43
C LYS A 238 -6.97 -10.28 -29.92
N THR A 239 -6.77 -11.32 -30.73
CA THR A 239 -7.82 -12.23 -31.19
C THR A 239 -7.26 -13.65 -31.33
N PRO A 240 -7.98 -14.72 -30.94
CA PRO A 240 -9.29 -14.71 -30.27
C PRO A 240 -9.19 -14.24 -28.80
N ASN A 241 -10.30 -13.74 -28.24
CA ASN A 241 -10.31 -13.13 -26.89
C ASN A 241 -11.63 -13.30 -26.11
N ASP A 242 -12.40 -14.33 -26.41
CA ASP A 242 -13.75 -14.51 -25.84
C ASP A 242 -13.73 -14.57 -24.30
N PHE A 243 -12.71 -15.20 -23.71
CA PHE A 243 -12.52 -15.25 -22.26
C PHE A 243 -12.23 -13.87 -21.65
N ASN A 244 -11.42 -13.03 -22.32
CA ASN A 244 -11.18 -11.65 -21.87
C ASN A 244 -12.46 -10.81 -21.96
N ARG A 245 -13.34 -11.05 -22.96
CA ARG A 245 -14.64 -10.36 -23.05
C ARG A 245 -15.56 -10.72 -21.89
N LEU A 246 -15.61 -12.01 -21.52
CA LEU A 246 -16.34 -12.45 -20.32
C LEU A 246 -15.75 -11.82 -19.05
N LEU A 247 -14.43 -11.76 -18.93
CA LEU A 247 -13.76 -11.12 -17.79
C LEU A 247 -14.07 -9.62 -17.71
N LEU A 248 -14.09 -8.92 -18.83
CA LEU A 248 -14.45 -7.51 -18.89
C LEU A 248 -15.89 -7.26 -18.41
N GLN A 249 -16.83 -8.14 -18.79
CA GLN A 249 -18.21 -8.08 -18.33
C GLN A 249 -18.29 -8.29 -16.81
N GLU A 250 -17.68 -9.37 -16.30
CA GLU A 250 -17.67 -9.69 -14.86
C GLU A 250 -17.00 -8.58 -14.02
N LEU A 251 -15.90 -7.99 -14.50
CA LEU A 251 -15.26 -6.86 -13.83
C LEU A 251 -16.18 -5.63 -13.76
N SER A 252 -16.94 -5.36 -14.82
CA SER A 252 -17.92 -4.27 -14.86
C SER A 252 -19.05 -4.52 -13.86
N ASP A 253 -19.51 -5.77 -13.74
CA ASP A 253 -20.52 -6.17 -12.77
C ASP A 253 -20.03 -6.06 -11.33
N ILE A 254 -18.78 -6.43 -11.06
CA ILE A 254 -18.14 -6.24 -9.74
C ILE A 254 -17.97 -4.76 -9.41
N GLU A 255 -17.55 -3.91 -10.36
CA GLU A 255 -17.46 -2.46 -10.16
C GLU A 255 -18.84 -1.87 -9.80
N ASN A 256 -19.90 -2.33 -10.46
CA ASN A 256 -21.27 -1.89 -10.16
C ASN A 256 -21.74 -2.34 -8.78
N LYS A 257 -21.51 -3.59 -8.39
CA LYS A 257 -21.81 -4.10 -7.03
C LYS A 257 -21.04 -3.32 -5.98
N TYR A 258 -19.75 -3.07 -6.21
CA TYR A 258 -18.92 -2.23 -5.37
C TYR A 258 -19.51 -0.81 -5.19
N LYS A 259 -19.92 -0.14 -6.27
CA LYS A 259 -20.54 1.19 -6.22
C LYS A 259 -21.84 1.17 -5.40
N GLN A 260 -22.66 0.14 -5.55
CA GLN A 260 -23.90 -0.04 -4.79
C GLN A 260 -23.63 -0.18 -3.28
N GLU A 261 -22.65 -1.00 -2.91
CA GLU A 261 -22.24 -1.18 -1.50
C GLU A 261 -21.71 0.14 -0.91
N THR A 262 -20.83 0.84 -1.62
CA THR A 262 -20.31 2.15 -1.20
C THR A 262 -21.44 3.19 -1.04
N GLN A 263 -22.43 3.20 -1.93
CA GLN A 263 -23.58 4.10 -1.82
C GLN A 263 -24.48 3.75 -0.63
N THR A 264 -24.66 2.46 -0.35
CA THR A 264 -25.43 1.97 0.80
C THR A 264 -24.78 2.42 2.10
N MET A 265 -23.46 2.30 2.22
CA MET A 265 -22.70 2.77 3.40
C MET A 265 -22.78 4.29 3.59
N LYS A 266 -22.67 5.07 2.50
CA LYS A 266 -22.83 6.52 2.55
C LYS A 266 -24.22 6.94 3.03
N SER A 267 -25.25 6.23 2.56
CA SER A 267 -26.64 6.54 2.89
C SER A 267 -26.98 6.19 4.35
N ALA A 268 -26.31 5.20 4.92
CA ALA A 268 -26.50 4.75 6.30
C ALA A 268 -25.72 5.58 7.34
N ASP A 269 -24.84 6.51 6.92
CA ASP A 269 -23.85 7.19 7.77
C ASP A 269 -23.12 6.20 8.70
N ALA A 270 -22.78 5.03 8.16
CA ALA A 270 -22.27 3.93 8.95
C ALA A 270 -20.91 4.31 9.54
N ARG A 271 -20.86 4.53 10.86
CA ARG A 271 -19.62 4.64 11.60
C ARG A 271 -19.05 3.25 11.80
N ILE A 272 -17.93 2.97 11.14
CA ILE A 272 -17.21 1.71 11.33
C ILE A 272 -16.20 1.92 12.46
N ASP A 273 -16.26 1.07 13.48
CA ASP A 273 -15.29 1.09 14.55
C ASP A 273 -13.91 0.59 14.08
N LEU A 274 -12.85 1.07 14.74
CA LEU A 274 -11.49 0.69 14.38
C LEU A 274 -11.21 -0.82 14.59
N PRO A 275 -11.69 -1.48 15.67
CA PRO A 275 -11.51 -2.92 15.85
C PRO A 275 -12.08 -3.77 14.69
N ALA A 276 -13.28 -3.46 14.18
CA ALA A 276 -13.88 -4.17 13.05
C ALA A 276 -13.06 -3.99 11.77
N ILE A 277 -12.43 -2.82 11.57
CA ILE A 277 -11.49 -2.63 10.46
C ILE A 277 -10.28 -3.56 10.59
N TYR A 278 -9.70 -3.71 11.78
CA TYR A 278 -8.59 -4.63 11.99
C TYR A 278 -8.98 -6.10 11.83
N GLU A 279 -10.18 -6.49 12.28
CA GLU A 279 -10.74 -7.81 12.02
C GLU A 279 -10.86 -8.07 10.51
N LEU A 280 -11.40 -7.10 9.77
CA LEU A 280 -11.55 -7.21 8.32
C LEU A 280 -10.18 -7.26 7.60
N ILE A 281 -9.20 -6.46 8.03
CA ILE A 281 -7.80 -6.54 7.55
C ILE A 281 -7.25 -7.95 7.76
N SER A 282 -7.49 -8.56 8.94
CA SER A 282 -7.05 -9.91 9.25
C SER A 282 -7.71 -10.95 8.35
N ILE A 283 -9.03 -10.88 8.18
CA ILE A 283 -9.81 -11.80 7.33
C ILE A 283 -9.31 -11.73 5.87
N ILE A 284 -9.24 -10.52 5.30
CA ILE A 284 -8.84 -10.34 3.91
C ILE A 284 -7.36 -10.66 3.71
N GLY A 285 -6.49 -10.29 4.66
CA GLY A 285 -5.08 -10.66 4.65
C GLY A 285 -4.81 -12.15 4.80
N GLY A 286 -5.79 -12.92 5.30
CA GLY A 286 -5.74 -14.38 5.41
C GLY A 286 -6.03 -15.13 4.10
N ILE A 287 -6.69 -14.49 3.13
CA ILE A 287 -7.02 -15.08 1.82
C ILE A 287 -5.71 -15.39 1.08
N CYS A 288 -5.54 -16.62 0.57
CA CYS A 288 -4.26 -17.12 0.04
C CYS A 288 -3.62 -16.18 -1.00
N LEU A 289 -4.40 -15.77 -2.02
CA LEU A 289 -3.94 -14.87 -3.09
C LEU A 289 -3.52 -13.49 -2.58
N VAL A 290 -4.21 -12.97 -1.55
CA VAL A 290 -3.87 -11.67 -0.94
C VAL A 290 -2.63 -11.82 -0.07
N ARG A 291 -2.59 -12.87 0.76
CA ARG A 291 -1.49 -13.17 1.69
C ARG A 291 -0.15 -13.30 0.98
N GLU A 292 -0.10 -14.03 -0.13
CA GLU A 292 1.13 -14.21 -0.92
C GLU A 292 1.68 -12.88 -1.44
N GLN A 293 0.80 -12.03 -1.97
CA GLN A 293 1.16 -10.68 -2.42
C GLN A 293 1.63 -9.81 -1.25
N LEU A 294 0.96 -9.87 -0.09
CA LEU A 294 1.39 -9.14 1.12
C LEU A 294 2.76 -9.59 1.65
N VAL A 295 3.12 -10.87 1.50
CA VAL A 295 4.47 -11.36 1.82
C VAL A 295 5.51 -10.69 0.91
N ALA A 296 5.21 -10.54 -0.39
CA ALA A 296 6.09 -9.83 -1.32
C ALA A 296 6.22 -8.34 -0.97
N VAL A 297 5.11 -7.66 -0.64
CA VAL A 297 5.10 -6.26 -0.18
C VAL A 297 5.99 -6.09 1.06
N LYS A 298 5.78 -6.91 2.10
CA LYS A 298 6.57 -6.87 3.35
C LYS A 298 8.05 -7.14 3.10
N LYS A 299 8.38 -8.06 2.18
CA LYS A 299 9.76 -8.34 1.81
C LYS A 299 10.41 -7.14 1.12
N ARG A 300 9.70 -6.44 0.22
CA ARG A 300 10.20 -5.21 -0.41
C ARG A 300 10.47 -4.11 0.62
N HIS A 301 9.55 -3.89 1.56
CA HIS A 301 9.76 -2.87 2.59
C HIS A 301 11.00 -3.13 3.44
N ARG A 302 11.24 -4.40 3.83
CA ARG A 302 12.48 -4.75 4.53
C ARG A 302 13.72 -4.42 3.70
N MET A 303 13.72 -4.75 2.41
CA MET A 303 14.83 -4.40 1.52
C MET A 303 15.07 -2.89 1.40
N ILE A 304 14.00 -2.07 1.42
CA ILE A 304 14.12 -0.60 1.42
C ILE A 304 14.79 -0.12 2.71
N ILE A 305 14.33 -0.62 3.86
CA ILE A 305 14.87 -0.25 5.18
C ILE A 305 16.35 -0.63 5.26
N GLU A 306 16.70 -1.87 4.90
CA GLU A 306 18.08 -2.37 4.90
C GLU A 306 19.00 -1.53 3.98
N GLN A 307 18.48 -1.10 2.81
CA GLN A 307 19.23 -0.24 1.90
C GLN A 307 19.52 1.13 2.52
N TYR A 308 18.53 1.79 3.12
CA TYR A 308 18.72 3.10 3.75
C TYR A 308 19.59 3.04 5.01
N GLU A 309 19.45 1.99 5.82
CA GLU A 309 20.30 1.77 6.99
C GLU A 309 21.77 1.57 6.58
N TYR A 310 22.02 0.83 5.49
CA TYR A 310 23.36 0.63 4.97
C TYR A 310 23.96 1.89 4.34
N GLU A 311 23.17 2.69 3.62
CA GLU A 311 23.61 3.97 3.06
C GLU A 311 23.95 4.99 4.15
N ALA A 312 23.19 5.04 5.25
CA ALA A 312 23.46 5.91 6.39
C ALA A 312 24.79 5.57 7.11
N GLN A 313 25.23 4.31 7.08
CA GLN A 313 26.50 3.88 7.67
C GLN A 313 27.73 4.24 6.82
N LYS A 314 27.56 4.72 5.58
CA LYS A 314 28.65 5.11 4.67
C LYS A 314 29.03 6.59 4.76
N ILE A 315 28.26 7.38 5.50
CA ILE A 315 28.49 8.82 5.74
C ILE A 315 29.29 8.97 7.03
#